data_AF-A0A0Q5I578-F1
#
_entry.id   AF-A0A0Q5I578-F1
#
_cell.length_a   1.000
_cell.length_b   1.000
_cell.length_c   1.000
_cell.angle_alpha   90.00
_cell.angle_beta   90.00
_cell.angle_gamma   90.00
#
_symmetry.space_group_name_H-M   'P 1'
#
loop_
_entity.id
_entity.type
_entity.pdbx_description
1 polymer ?
#
loop_
_entity_poly.entity_id
_entity_poly.type
_entity_poly.pdbx_seq_one_letter_code
_entity_poly.pdbx_strand_id
1 'polypeptide(L)'
;MARMLFIALALSLAACTSDEVTKAVPEAKRVYTVDEFLAQPDLRKKVSAVCSNDPGRTGHDANCINVQRADRIASFGSIARMPRIVP
;
A
#
# COMPACT_ATOMS: atom_id res chain seq x y z
N MET A 1 -1.26 -7.90 -44.20
CA MET A 1 -0.35 -7.43 -43.12
C MET A 1 -1.06 -6.56 -42.07
N ALA A 2 -2.15 -5.85 -42.39
CA ALA A 2 -2.90 -5.02 -41.42
C ALA A 2 -3.69 -5.79 -40.33
N ARG A 3 -3.99 -7.08 -40.55
CA ARG A 3 -4.75 -7.91 -39.59
C ARG A 3 -3.95 -8.39 -38.38
N MET A 4 -2.61 -8.43 -38.48
CA MET A 4 -1.76 -8.85 -37.36
C MET A 4 -1.54 -7.73 -36.33
N LEU A 5 -1.78 -6.47 -36.70
CA LEU A 5 -1.58 -5.33 -35.80
C LEU A 5 -2.64 -5.27 -34.68
N PHE A 6 -3.85 -5.78 -34.93
CA PHE A 6 -4.96 -5.73 -33.98
C PHE A 6 -4.81 -6.72 -32.83
N ILE A 7 -4.08 -7.83 -33.01
CA ILE A 7 -3.92 -8.85 -31.97
C ILE A 7 -2.91 -8.40 -30.91
N ALA A 8 -1.90 -7.61 -31.29
CA ALA A 8 -0.89 -7.11 -30.34
C ALA A 8 -1.44 -6.08 -29.33
N LEU A 9 -2.49 -5.33 -29.68
CA LEU A 9 -3.08 -4.31 -28.82
C LEU A 9 -3.95 -4.89 -27.68
N ALA A 10 -4.47 -6.11 -27.84
CA ALA A 10 -5.33 -6.73 -26.84
C ALA A 10 -4.55 -7.34 -25.65
N LEU A 11 -3.26 -7.63 -25.81
CA LEU A 11 -2.43 -8.24 -24.75
C LEU A 11 -1.85 -7.23 -23.75
N SER A 12 -1.93 -5.92 -24.00
CA SER A 12 -1.38 -4.92 -23.08
C SER A 12 -2.25 -4.60 -21.87
N LEU A 13 -3.48 -5.15 -21.77
CA LEU A 13 -4.37 -4.90 -20.63
C LEU A 13 -4.15 -5.87 -19.44
N ALA A 14 -3.39 -6.95 -19.61
CA ALA A 14 -3.18 -7.95 -18.55
C ALA A 14 -2.06 -7.58 -17.54
N ALA A 15 -1.37 -6.45 -17.74
CA ALA A 15 -0.32 -5.98 -16.82
C ALA A 15 -0.84 -5.12 -15.66
N CYS A 16 -2.12 -4.77 -15.66
CA CYS A 16 -2.75 -4.12 -14.52
C CYS A 16 -3.32 -5.19 -13.58
N THR A 17 -3.14 -5.01 -12.27
CA THR A 17 -3.83 -5.71 -11.15
C THR A 17 -3.19 -6.96 -10.52
N SER A 18 -1.89 -7.19 -10.64
CA SER A 18 -1.20 -8.02 -9.64
C SER A 18 -0.69 -7.11 -8.53
N ASP A 19 -1.56 -6.76 -7.59
CA ASP A 19 -1.15 -6.07 -6.36
C ASP A 19 -0.23 -7.03 -5.58
N GLU A 20 1.07 -6.76 -5.63
CA GLU A 20 2.11 -7.59 -5.03
C GLU A 20 2.02 -7.58 -3.50
N VAL A 21 1.41 -6.54 -2.92
CA VAL A 21 1.07 -6.48 -1.50
C VAL A 21 0.03 -7.55 -1.18
N THR A 22 -0.94 -7.83 -2.06
CA THR A 22 -1.90 -8.92 -1.86
C THR A 22 -1.23 -10.29 -1.85
N LYS A 23 -0.12 -10.47 -2.59
CA LYS A 23 0.68 -11.72 -2.54
C LYS A 23 1.43 -11.86 -1.22
N ALA A 24 2.01 -10.77 -0.71
CA ALA A 24 2.78 -10.78 0.53
C ALA A 24 1.88 -10.77 1.79
N VAL A 25 0.70 -10.16 1.69
CA VAL A 25 -0.30 -10.04 2.74
C VAL A 25 -1.64 -10.55 2.19
N PRO A 26 -1.97 -11.85 2.37
CA PRO A 26 -3.20 -12.44 1.86
C PRO A 26 -4.49 -11.81 2.43
N GLU A 27 -4.37 -11.10 3.56
CA GLU A 27 -5.45 -10.35 4.19
C GLU A 27 -5.75 -9.03 3.45
N ALA A 28 -4.77 -8.47 2.74
CA ALA A 28 -4.91 -7.24 1.96
C ALA A 28 -5.51 -7.54 0.57
N LYS A 29 -6.70 -8.14 0.54
CA LYS A 29 -7.35 -8.67 -0.68
C LYS A 29 -7.80 -7.61 -1.69
N ARG A 30 -7.73 -6.33 -1.31
CA ARG A 30 -8.21 -5.18 -2.07
C ARG A 30 -7.40 -3.95 -1.67
N VAL A 31 -7.67 -2.84 -2.32
CA VAL A 31 -7.18 -1.53 -1.87
C VAL A 31 -7.98 -1.10 -0.63
N TYR A 32 -7.27 -0.79 0.45
CA TYR A 32 -7.83 -0.27 1.70
C TYR A 32 -7.62 1.24 1.78
N THR A 33 -8.60 1.94 2.32
CA THR A 33 -8.48 3.38 2.59
C THR A 33 -7.65 3.63 3.84
N VAL A 34 -7.23 4.88 4.02
CA VAL A 34 -6.50 5.31 5.22
C VAL A 34 -7.29 5.00 6.49
N ASP A 35 -8.58 5.30 6.52
CA ASP A 35 -9.43 5.10 7.70
C ASP A 35 -9.61 3.61 8.03
N GLU A 36 -9.70 2.76 7.00
CA GLU A 36 -9.77 1.31 7.20
C GLU A 36 -8.48 0.74 7.81
N PHE A 37 -7.31 1.27 7.43
CA PHE A 37 -6.03 0.93 8.06
C PHE A 37 -5.90 1.50 9.48
N LEU A 38 -6.51 2.64 9.77
CA LEU A 38 -6.56 3.17 11.14
C LEU A 38 -7.44 2.29 12.04
N ALA A 39 -8.57 1.80 11.52
CA ALA A 39 -9.47 0.89 12.20
C ALA A 39 -8.87 -0.52 12.41
N GLN A 40 -7.94 -0.96 11.56
CA GLN A 40 -7.31 -2.28 11.59
C GLN A 40 -5.79 -2.19 11.79
N PRO A 41 -5.31 -1.94 13.03
CA PRO A 41 -3.90 -1.70 13.30
C PRO A 41 -3.00 -2.89 12.96
N ASP A 42 -3.51 -4.13 13.08
CA ASP A 42 -2.74 -5.33 12.76
C ASP A 42 -2.49 -5.48 11.26
N LEU A 43 -3.53 -5.25 10.45
CA LEU A 43 -3.41 -5.23 8.98
C LEU A 43 -2.47 -4.10 8.54
N ARG A 44 -2.60 -2.92 9.15
CA ARG A 44 -1.72 -1.77 8.87
C ARG A 44 -0.24 -2.12 9.10
N LYS A 45 0.09 -2.72 10.24
CA LYS A 45 1.48 -3.11 10.55
C LYS A 45 2.05 -4.11 9.54
N LYS A 46 1.26 -5.12 9.14
CA LYS A 46 1.68 -6.13 8.16
C LYS A 46 1.96 -5.50 6.80
N VAL A 47 1.02 -4.70 6.29
CA VAL A 47 1.15 -4.02 5.00
C VAL A 47 2.30 -3.00 5.04
N SER A 48 2.43 -2.25 6.12
CA SER A 48 3.52 -1.28 6.34
C SER A 48 4.90 -1.94 6.31
N ALA A 49 5.06 -3.11 6.93
CA ALA A 49 6.31 -3.85 6.91
C ALA A 49 6.69 -4.29 5.48
N VAL A 50 5.72 -4.76 4.69
CA VAL A 50 5.95 -5.13 3.29
C VAL A 50 6.35 -3.93 2.46
N CYS A 51 5.66 -2.80 2.62
CA CYS A 51 5.95 -1.57 1.88
C CYS A 51 7.29 -0.94 2.28
N SER A 52 7.69 -1.04 3.56
CA SER A 52 8.96 -0.50 4.06
C SER A 52 10.19 -1.25 3.54
N ASN A 53 10.04 -2.55 3.23
CA ASN A 53 11.12 -3.37 2.70
C ASN A 53 11.40 -3.15 1.21
N ASP A 54 10.56 -2.36 0.52
CA ASP A 54 10.75 -2.00 -0.88
C ASP A 54 10.30 -0.55 -1.14
N PRO A 55 11.18 0.44 -0.85
CA PRO A 55 10.85 1.85 -1.01
C PRO A 55 10.55 2.25 -2.46
N GLY A 56 11.08 1.51 -3.45
CA GLY A 56 10.77 1.74 -4.86
C GLY A 56 9.30 1.48 -5.23
N ARG A 57 8.63 0.62 -4.47
CA ARG A 57 7.24 0.21 -4.68
C ARG A 57 6.19 1.16 -4.07
N THR A 58 6.60 2.01 -3.12
CA THR A 58 5.67 2.92 -2.41
C THR A 58 4.96 3.91 -3.34
N GLY A 59 5.56 4.29 -4.47
CA GLY A 59 4.95 5.19 -5.45
C GLY A 59 3.99 4.51 -6.44
N HIS A 60 3.97 3.17 -6.50
CA HIS A 60 3.27 2.40 -7.52
C HIS A 60 2.09 1.58 -6.99
N ASP A 61 1.96 1.47 -5.67
CA ASP A 61 0.93 0.67 -5.00
C ASP A 61 0.03 1.53 -4.10
N ALA A 62 -1.29 1.44 -4.32
CA ALA A 62 -2.27 2.24 -3.58
C ALA A 62 -2.35 1.85 -2.09
N ASN A 63 -2.16 0.58 -1.75
CA ASN A 63 -2.12 0.13 -0.36
C ASN A 63 -0.87 0.68 0.34
N CYS A 64 0.29 0.73 -0.31
CA CYS A 64 1.49 1.32 0.25
C CYS A 64 1.37 2.84 0.48
N ILE A 65 0.70 3.57 -0.42
CA ILE A 65 0.42 5.00 -0.23
C ILE A 65 -0.52 5.20 0.98
N ASN A 66 -1.60 4.43 1.04
CA ASN A 66 -2.61 4.57 2.08
C ASN A 66 -2.09 4.13 3.46
N VAL A 67 -1.33 3.04 3.53
CA VAL A 67 -0.74 2.56 4.80
C VAL A 67 0.28 3.54 5.34
N GLN A 68 1.11 4.16 4.49
CA GLN A 68 2.11 5.13 4.92
C GLN A 68 1.44 6.40 5.48
N ARG A 69 0.33 6.84 4.86
CA ARG A 69 -0.46 7.95 5.40
C ARG A 69 -1.13 7.57 6.72
N ALA A 70 -1.68 6.37 6.83
CA ALA A 70 -2.26 5.87 8.08
C ALA A 70 -1.22 5.78 9.20
N ASP A 71 -0.02 5.29 8.92
CA ASP A 71 1.07 5.22 9.89
C ASP A 71 1.52 6.61 10.34
N ARG A 72 1.61 7.58 9.43
CA ARG A 72 1.91 8.97 9.80
C ARG A 72 0.85 9.51 10.77
N ILE A 73 -0.43 9.32 10.48
CA ILE A 73 -1.55 9.77 11.34
C ILE A 73 -1.49 9.06 12.70
N ALA A 74 -1.31 7.74 12.72
CA ALA A 74 -1.22 6.96 13.95
C ALA A 74 -0.01 7.39 14.82
N SER A 75 1.11 7.74 14.18
CA SER A 75 2.32 8.21 14.84
C SER A 75 2.20 9.62 15.42
N PHE A 76 1.39 10.49 14.82
CA PHE A 76 1.10 11.80 15.42
C PHE A 76 0.36 11.67 16.77
N GLY A 77 -0.51 10.67 16.91
CA GLY A 77 -1.17 10.36 18.17
C GLY A 77 -0.20 9.92 19.29
N SER A 78 0.91 9.28 18.95
CA SER A 78 1.95 8.91 19.93
C SER A 78 2.89 10.06 20.28
N ILE A 79 3.20 10.97 19.36
CA ILE A 79 3.99 12.18 19.65
C ILE A 79 3.26 13.09 20.65
N ALA A 80 1.94 13.24 20.52
CA ALA A 80 1.13 13.99 21.48
C ALA A 80 1.12 13.38 22.90
N ARG A 81 1.43 12.09 23.03
CA ARG A 81 1.46 11.36 24.30
C ARG A 81 2.88 11.12 24.84
N MET A 82 3.89 11.66 24.16
CA MET A 82 5.28 11.53 24.60
C MET A 82 5.52 12.49 25.77
N PRO A 83 5.97 12.01 26.95
CA PRO A 83 6.25 12.89 28.07
C PRO A 83 7.37 13.84 27.66
N ARG A 84 7.12 15.15 27.78
CA ARG A 84 8.13 16.17 27.50
C ARG A 84 9.17 16.12 28.63
N ILE A 85 10.27 15.40 28.40
CA ILE A 85 11.45 15.44 29.28
C ILE A 85 12.19 16.74 28.95
N VAL A 86 11.92 17.78 29.74
CA VAL A 86 12.69 19.01 29.75
C VAL A 86 13.84 18.84 30.76
N PRO A 87 15.10 19.13 30.40
CA PRO A 87 16.24 19.08 31.32
C PRO A 87 16.17 20.19 32.38
#